data_AF-A0A966WH72-F1
#
_entry.id   AF-A0A966WH72-F1
#
_cell.length_a   1.000
_cell.length_b   1.000
_cell.length_c   1.000
_cell.angle_alpha   90.00
_cell.angle_beta   90.00
_cell.angle_gamma   90.00
#
_symmetry.space_group_name_H-M   'P 1'
#
loop_
_entity.id
_entity.type
_entity.pdbx_description
1 polymer ?
#
loop_
_entity_poly.entity_id
_entity_poly.type
_entity_poly.pdbx_seq_one_letter_code
_entity_poly.pdbx_strand_id
1 'polypeptide(L)'
;METDREGTFFLEQPRKIFQTLSITQELPLYQALTGQPEFMNTPYFQHTKFDQYKYIRAGVPFTNKWRLAECITRDHAREQAVLDRIRQEIGNRPYILIHMQGSDHRASFDDAILPRGDVVAIEINEMTDSIWDWLGAIEQAHAVVLTDSVYSNIVDQMMLLDDESRYFVPRSHIGLTPVLGCHWNWLDNARLPDRARTIK
;
A
#
# COMPACT_ATOMS: atom_id res chain seq x y z
N MET A 1 -18.97 -14.61 3.59
CA MET A 1 -18.36 -15.89 3.18
C MET A 1 -17.47 -16.33 4.31
N GLU A 2 -17.71 -17.52 4.85
CA GLU A 2 -16.84 -18.10 5.87
C GLU A 2 -15.56 -18.57 5.17
N THR A 3 -14.40 -18.06 5.59
CA THR A 3 -13.11 -18.50 5.06
C THR A 3 -12.75 -19.80 5.76
N ASP A 4 -12.44 -20.85 5.01
CA ASP A 4 -12.01 -22.10 5.62
C ASP A 4 -10.61 -21.95 6.24
N ARG A 5 -10.36 -22.71 7.30
CA ARG A 5 -9.07 -22.71 8.01
C ARG A 5 -7.97 -23.42 7.23
N GLU A 6 -8.31 -24.13 6.15
CA GLU A 6 -7.41 -24.93 5.32
C GLU A 6 -6.86 -24.15 4.10
N GLY A 7 -7.18 -22.85 4.00
CA GLY A 7 -6.72 -21.99 2.91
C GLY A 7 -7.37 -22.27 1.53
N THR A 8 -8.35 -23.18 1.46
CA THR A 8 -8.97 -23.64 0.20
C THR A 8 -9.72 -22.50 -0.49
N PHE A 9 -10.40 -21.65 0.28
CA PHE A 9 -11.05 -20.43 -0.18
C PHE A 9 -10.10 -19.51 -0.95
N PHE A 10 -8.85 -19.38 -0.49
CA PHE A 10 -7.88 -18.43 -1.03
C PHE A 10 -7.15 -18.92 -2.28
N LEU A 11 -7.21 -20.22 -2.58
CA LEU A 11 -6.47 -20.83 -3.69
C LEU A 11 -7.38 -21.63 -4.64
N GLU A 12 -8.12 -22.60 -4.12
CA GLU A 12 -8.91 -23.53 -4.93
C GLU A 12 -10.17 -22.89 -5.52
N GLN A 13 -10.81 -21.98 -4.78
CA GLN A 13 -11.97 -21.28 -5.32
C GLN A 13 -11.60 -20.35 -6.50
N PRO A 14 -10.56 -19.50 -6.40
CA PRO A 14 -10.04 -18.77 -7.57
C PRO A 14 -9.66 -19.67 -8.74
N ARG A 15 -8.98 -20.81 -8.48
CA ARG A 15 -8.63 -21.81 -9.51
C ARG A 15 -9.85 -22.33 -10.28
N LYS A 16 -10.92 -22.68 -9.57
CA LYS A 16 -12.17 -23.13 -10.22
C LYS A 16 -12.75 -22.06 -11.13
N ILE A 17 -12.73 -20.79 -10.69
CA ILE A 17 -13.18 -19.66 -11.52
C ILE A 17 -12.26 -19.52 -12.75
N PHE A 18 -10.95 -19.57 -12.58
CA PHE A 18 -9.97 -19.50 -13.66
C PHE A 18 -10.17 -20.60 -14.71
N GLN A 19 -10.47 -21.83 -14.27
CA GLN A 19 -10.81 -22.94 -15.17
C GLN A 19 -12.07 -22.62 -16.00
N THR A 20 -13.12 -22.06 -15.40
CA THR A 20 -14.34 -21.67 -16.15
C THR A 20 -14.08 -20.55 -17.15
N LEU A 21 -13.08 -19.70 -16.89
CA LEU A 21 -12.65 -18.61 -17.77
C LEU A 21 -11.58 -19.04 -18.79
N SER A 22 -11.25 -20.33 -18.86
CA SER A 22 -10.20 -20.87 -19.75
C SER A 22 -8.81 -20.23 -19.53
N ILE A 23 -8.53 -19.79 -18.30
CA ILE A 23 -7.21 -19.29 -17.91
C ILE A 23 -6.27 -20.49 -17.75
N THR A 24 -5.20 -20.53 -18.53
CA THR A 24 -4.26 -21.67 -18.60
C THR A 24 -2.98 -21.45 -17.81
N GLN A 25 -2.75 -20.23 -17.32
CA GLN A 25 -1.57 -19.88 -16.54
C GLN A 25 -1.99 -19.15 -15.28
N GLU A 26 -1.44 -19.59 -14.15
CA GLU A 26 -1.63 -18.95 -12.86
C GLU A 26 -0.28 -18.83 -12.14
N LEU A 27 -0.15 -17.78 -11.33
CA LEU A 27 1.00 -17.58 -10.46
C LEU A 27 0.50 -17.15 -9.08
N PRO A 28 0.31 -18.08 -8.14
CA PRO A 28 -0.03 -17.73 -6.77
C PRO A 28 1.11 -16.94 -6.13
N LEU A 29 0.83 -15.81 -5.49
CA LEU A 29 1.85 -14.94 -4.87
C LEU A 29 1.83 -14.99 -3.34
N TYR A 30 1.22 -16.03 -2.76
CA TYR A 30 1.21 -16.25 -1.31
C TYR A 30 2.61 -16.59 -0.82
N GLN A 31 3.10 -15.83 0.16
CA GLN A 31 4.33 -16.15 0.90
C GLN A 31 4.09 -17.34 1.83
N ALA A 32 2.96 -17.35 2.54
CA ALA A 32 2.48 -18.46 3.35
C ALA A 32 0.95 -18.56 3.24
N LEU A 33 0.42 -19.78 3.21
CA LEU A 33 -1.01 -20.06 3.27
C LEU A 33 -1.22 -21.35 4.08
N THR A 34 -2.15 -21.32 5.04
CA THR A 34 -2.49 -22.50 5.84
C THR A 34 -2.92 -23.64 4.93
N GLY A 35 -2.50 -24.87 5.23
CA GLY A 35 -2.80 -26.04 4.40
C GLY A 35 -1.96 -26.19 3.12
N GLN A 36 -1.13 -25.20 2.79
CA GLN A 36 -0.29 -25.18 1.58
C GLN A 36 1.21 -25.01 1.93
N PRO A 37 1.85 -26.05 2.53
CA PRO A 37 3.23 -25.96 3.01
C PRO A 37 4.26 -25.68 1.91
N GLU A 38 3.92 -25.94 0.64
CA GLU A 38 4.79 -25.70 -0.50
C GLU A 38 5.18 -24.22 -0.69
N PHE A 39 4.35 -23.27 -0.22
CA PHE A 39 4.69 -21.85 -0.31
C PHE A 39 5.82 -21.46 0.65
N MET A 40 5.91 -22.15 1.80
CA MET A 40 6.95 -21.97 2.81
C MET A 40 8.18 -22.85 2.54
N ASN A 41 8.01 -23.96 1.82
CA ASN A 41 9.09 -24.90 1.49
C ASN A 41 9.95 -24.43 0.30
N THR A 42 10.44 -23.19 0.35
CA THR A 42 11.38 -22.64 -0.63
C THR A 42 12.63 -22.15 0.08
N PRO A 43 13.84 -22.29 -0.52
CA PRO A 43 15.09 -21.91 0.13
C PRO A 43 15.17 -20.45 0.57
N TYR A 44 14.42 -19.56 -0.09
CA TYR A 44 14.45 -18.12 0.14
C TYR A 44 13.34 -17.61 1.07
N PHE A 45 12.41 -18.46 1.53
CA PHE A 45 11.28 -18.04 2.37
C PHE A 45 11.74 -17.34 3.65
N GLN A 46 12.71 -17.91 4.37
CA GLN A 46 13.25 -17.35 5.62
C GLN A 46 14.19 -16.15 5.42
N HIS A 47 14.51 -15.81 4.18
CA HIS A 47 15.54 -14.81 3.83
C HIS A 47 14.97 -13.61 3.06
N THR A 48 13.65 -13.55 2.88
CA THR A 48 13.00 -12.54 2.04
C THR A 48 11.84 -11.89 2.77
N LYS A 49 11.66 -10.58 2.57
CA LYS A 49 10.42 -9.91 2.95
C LYS A 49 9.28 -10.29 2.00
N PHE A 50 8.05 -10.09 2.44
CA PHE A 50 6.85 -10.39 1.66
C PHE A 50 6.89 -9.86 0.21
N ASP A 51 7.32 -8.62 0.01
CA ASP A 51 7.46 -8.06 -1.34
C ASP A 51 8.50 -8.81 -2.17
N GLN A 52 9.71 -8.97 -1.63
CA GLN A 52 10.81 -9.64 -2.33
C GLN A 52 10.45 -11.07 -2.74
N TYR A 53 9.74 -11.79 -1.86
CA TYR A 53 9.22 -13.12 -2.15
C TYR A 53 8.40 -13.15 -3.44
N LYS A 54 7.47 -12.19 -3.63
CA LYS A 54 6.61 -12.15 -4.82
C LYS A 54 7.40 -11.98 -6.11
N TYR A 55 8.42 -11.11 -6.10
CA TYR A 55 9.25 -10.86 -7.27
C TYR A 55 10.14 -12.06 -7.62
N ILE A 56 10.74 -12.69 -6.62
CA ILE A 56 11.52 -13.93 -6.81
C ILE A 56 10.62 -15.01 -7.40
N ARG A 57 9.42 -15.19 -6.83
CA ARG A 57 8.46 -16.18 -7.31
C ARG A 57 7.96 -15.90 -8.73
N ALA A 58 7.83 -14.63 -9.11
CA ALA A 58 7.47 -14.22 -10.46
C ALA A 58 8.64 -14.28 -11.46
N GLY A 59 9.87 -14.54 -11.02
CA GLY A 59 11.05 -14.50 -11.89
C GLY A 59 11.38 -13.09 -12.39
N VAL A 60 10.95 -12.06 -11.66
CA VAL A 60 11.15 -10.65 -12.02
C VAL A 60 12.18 -10.02 -11.10
N PRO A 61 13.17 -9.26 -11.61
CA PRO A 61 14.11 -8.53 -10.75
C PRO A 61 13.38 -7.62 -9.77
N PHE A 62 13.78 -7.68 -8.49
CA PHE A 62 13.13 -6.88 -7.45
C PHE A 62 13.27 -5.36 -7.68
N THR A 63 14.32 -4.93 -8.39
CA THR A 63 14.51 -3.54 -8.82
C THR A 63 13.36 -3.01 -9.68
N ASN A 64 12.58 -3.88 -10.33
CA ASN A 64 11.39 -3.47 -11.07
C ASN A 64 10.25 -2.99 -10.16
N LYS A 65 10.34 -3.15 -8.83
CA LYS A 65 9.39 -2.58 -7.88
C LYS A 65 9.19 -1.08 -8.09
N TRP A 66 10.26 -0.35 -8.40
CA TRP A 66 10.25 1.11 -8.57
C TRP A 66 10.08 1.56 -10.01
N ARG A 67 9.53 0.69 -10.87
CA ARG A 67 9.21 1.00 -12.28
C ARG A 67 7.71 1.13 -12.53
N LEU A 68 6.91 1.32 -11.47
CA LEU A 68 5.46 1.40 -11.57
C LEU A 68 5.01 2.51 -12.54
N ALA A 69 5.71 3.65 -12.55
CA ALA A 69 5.42 4.76 -13.46
C ALA A 69 5.50 4.38 -14.94
N GLU A 70 6.30 3.35 -15.30
CA GLU A 70 6.40 2.84 -16.67
C GLU A 70 5.27 1.87 -17.03
N CYS A 71 4.54 1.37 -16.03
CA CYS A 71 3.54 0.31 -16.18
C CYS A 71 2.09 0.82 -16.14
N ILE A 72 1.86 2.07 -15.75
CA ILE A 72 0.52 2.64 -15.60
C ILE A 72 0.24 3.68 -16.69
N THR A 73 -1.03 3.80 -17.07
CA THR A 73 -1.54 4.91 -17.88
C THR A 73 -2.40 5.78 -17.00
N ARG A 74 -2.02 7.05 -16.86
CA ARG A 74 -2.73 8.02 -16.02
C ARG A 74 -3.95 8.59 -16.73
N ASP A 75 -5.02 8.80 -15.97
CA ASP A 75 -6.20 9.54 -16.43
C ASP A 75 -6.21 10.91 -15.75
N HIS A 76 -5.58 11.89 -16.41
CA HIS A 76 -5.44 13.23 -15.87
C HIS A 76 -6.77 13.96 -15.65
N ALA A 77 -7.82 13.63 -16.41
CA ALA A 77 -9.13 14.25 -16.22
C ALA A 77 -9.76 13.79 -14.90
N ARG A 78 -9.64 12.50 -14.58
CA ARG A 78 -10.10 11.94 -13.32
C ARG A 78 -9.27 12.43 -12.13
N GLU A 79 -7.96 12.50 -12.29
CA GLU A 79 -7.07 13.07 -11.27
C GLU A 79 -7.41 14.53 -10.96
N GLN A 80 -7.65 15.34 -12.01
CA GLN A 80 -8.04 16.73 -11.84
C GLN A 80 -9.39 16.86 -11.12
N ALA A 81 -10.35 15.95 -11.37
CA ALA A 81 -11.64 15.98 -10.69
C ALA A 81 -11.53 15.75 -9.17
N VAL A 82 -10.62 14.89 -8.71
CA VAL A 82 -10.33 14.72 -7.27
C VAL A 82 -9.69 15.99 -6.71
N LEU A 83 -8.70 16.54 -7.40
CA LEU A 83 -8.02 17.77 -6.97
C LEU A 83 -8.97 18.97 -6.89
N ASP A 84 -9.90 19.10 -7.83
CA ASP A 84 -10.90 20.17 -7.85
C ASP A 84 -11.86 20.07 -6.66
N ARG A 85 -12.25 18.85 -6.26
CA ARG A 85 -13.08 18.64 -5.06
C ARG A 85 -12.35 19.05 -3.79
N ILE A 86 -11.07 18.69 -3.67
CA ILE A 86 -10.21 19.16 -2.56
C ILE A 86 -10.18 20.69 -2.55
N ARG A 87 -9.93 21.33 -3.69
CA ARG A 87 -9.89 22.80 -3.82
C ARG A 87 -11.22 23.48 -3.54
N GLN A 88 -12.36 22.84 -3.84
CA GLN A 88 -13.68 23.36 -3.46
C GLN A 88 -13.85 23.40 -1.94
N GLU A 89 -13.30 22.43 -1.22
CA GLU A 89 -13.37 22.35 0.24
C GLU A 89 -12.39 23.31 0.93
N ILE A 90 -11.14 23.38 0.45
CA ILE A 90 -10.08 24.12 1.15
C ILE A 90 -9.69 25.45 0.49
N GLY A 91 -10.18 25.74 -0.71
CA GLY A 91 -9.72 26.85 -1.55
C GLY A 91 -8.29 26.63 -2.05
N ASN A 92 -7.48 27.69 -2.00
CA ASN A 92 -6.05 27.66 -2.38
C ASN A 92 -5.11 27.35 -1.21
N ARG A 93 -5.64 26.90 -0.08
CA ARG A 93 -4.82 26.56 1.09
C ARG A 93 -3.93 25.35 0.79
N PRO A 94 -2.68 25.32 1.31
CA PRO A 94 -1.86 24.12 1.24
C PRO A 94 -2.52 22.99 2.02
N TYR A 95 -2.24 21.75 1.63
CA TYR A 95 -2.77 20.58 2.31
C TYR A 95 -1.74 19.46 2.42
N ILE A 96 -1.98 18.59 3.38
CA ILE A 96 -1.31 17.29 3.51
C ILE A 96 -2.34 16.19 3.25
N LEU A 97 -1.91 15.10 2.62
CA LEU A 97 -2.76 13.93 2.45
C LEU A 97 -2.46 12.89 3.53
N ILE A 98 -3.51 12.34 4.10
CA ILE A 98 -3.43 11.33 5.15
C ILE A 98 -4.15 10.07 4.68
N HIS A 99 -3.56 8.90 4.90
CA HIS A 99 -4.26 7.64 4.71
C HIS A 99 -3.85 6.64 5.79
N MET A 100 -4.68 6.52 6.83
CA MET A 100 -4.41 5.66 8.00
C MET A 100 -5.20 4.35 7.98
N GLN A 101 -6.13 4.19 7.04
CA GLN A 101 -6.98 3.01 6.94
C GLN A 101 -6.23 1.87 6.24
N GLY A 102 -6.09 0.73 6.92
CA GLY A 102 -5.71 -0.54 6.30
C GLY A 102 -6.91 -1.47 6.18
N SER A 103 -6.72 -2.64 5.56
CA SER A 103 -7.77 -3.65 5.35
C SER A 103 -8.47 -4.14 6.63
N ASP A 104 -7.75 -4.17 7.75
CA ASP A 104 -8.17 -4.84 8.99
C ASP A 104 -7.79 -4.07 10.27
N HIS A 105 -7.26 -2.85 10.13
CA HIS A 105 -6.77 -2.01 11.22
C HIS A 105 -6.50 -0.59 10.72
N ARG A 106 -6.87 0.42 11.51
CA ARG A 106 -6.56 1.83 11.27
C ARG A 106 -5.40 2.26 12.17
N ALA A 107 -4.30 2.68 11.55
CA ALA A 107 -3.14 3.22 12.27
C ALA A 107 -3.47 4.59 12.89
N SER A 108 -2.62 5.05 13.79
CA SER A 108 -2.70 6.40 14.35
C SER A 108 -1.33 6.91 14.72
N PHE A 109 -1.10 8.20 14.56
CA PHE A 109 0.11 8.90 14.97
C PHE A 109 -0.27 10.11 15.84
N ASP A 110 0.72 10.76 16.45
CA ASP A 110 0.52 12.02 17.18
C ASP A 110 0.22 13.15 16.19
N ASP A 111 -1.01 13.66 16.18
CA ASP A 111 -1.44 14.72 15.27
C ASP A 111 -0.81 16.09 15.60
N ALA A 112 -0.17 16.22 16.78
CA ALA A 112 0.54 17.43 17.16
C ALA A 112 1.76 17.73 16.26
N ILE A 113 2.27 16.73 15.53
CA ILE A 113 3.36 16.91 14.57
C ILE A 113 2.92 17.65 13.30
N LEU A 114 1.62 17.68 13.03
CA LEU A 114 1.11 18.32 11.82
C LEU A 114 1.23 19.84 11.93
N PRO A 115 1.57 20.54 10.83
CA PRO A 115 1.65 21.99 10.84
C PRO A 115 0.33 22.61 11.33
N ARG A 116 0.43 23.48 12.34
CA ARG A 116 -0.71 24.27 12.85
C ARG A 116 -0.87 25.50 11.97
N GLY A 117 -2.10 25.84 11.57
CA GLY A 117 -2.41 27.07 10.83
C GLY A 117 -3.13 26.81 9.51
N ASP A 118 -2.61 27.38 8.42
CA ASP A 118 -3.29 27.39 7.11
C ASP A 118 -3.20 26.07 6.33
N VAL A 119 -2.39 25.10 6.80
CA VAL A 119 -2.26 23.78 6.18
C VAL A 119 -3.41 22.88 6.63
N VAL A 120 -4.16 22.34 5.67
CA VAL A 120 -5.31 21.47 5.94
C VAL A 120 -4.92 20.00 5.78
N ALA A 121 -5.33 19.16 6.73
CA ALA A 121 -5.21 17.71 6.60
C ALA A 121 -6.41 17.12 5.86
N ILE A 122 -6.16 16.41 4.75
CA ILE A 122 -7.19 15.75 3.95
C ILE A 122 -6.98 14.24 3.99
N GLU A 123 -7.97 13.50 4.49
CA GLU A 123 -7.94 12.04 4.51
C GLU A 123 -8.35 11.48 3.13
N ILE A 124 -7.50 10.65 2.53
CA ILE A 124 -7.81 9.89 1.33
C ILE A 124 -8.99 8.95 1.64
N ASN A 125 -10.03 9.05 0.82
CA ASN A 125 -11.31 8.37 1.03
C ASN A 125 -11.94 7.92 -0.31
N GLU A 126 -13.20 7.48 -0.26
CA GLU A 126 -13.97 6.92 -1.38
C GLU A 126 -14.56 7.99 -2.33
N MET A 127 -13.90 9.14 -2.47
CA MET A 127 -14.30 10.21 -3.41
C MET A 127 -14.36 9.73 -4.86
N THR A 128 -13.65 8.66 -5.16
CA THR A 128 -13.50 8.01 -6.46
C THR A 128 -13.42 6.49 -6.27
N ASP A 129 -13.74 5.73 -7.33
CA ASP A 129 -13.64 4.26 -7.36
C ASP A 129 -12.26 3.74 -7.80
N SER A 130 -11.33 4.65 -8.12
CA SER A 130 -9.98 4.34 -8.60
C SER A 130 -8.92 4.97 -7.70
N ILE A 131 -8.02 4.14 -7.17
CA ILE A 131 -6.88 4.60 -6.38
C ILE A 131 -5.94 5.51 -7.16
N TRP A 132 -5.90 5.39 -8.49
CA TRP A 132 -5.00 6.13 -9.37
C TRP A 132 -5.41 7.60 -9.53
N ASP A 133 -6.68 7.92 -9.32
CA ASP A 133 -7.18 9.29 -9.45
C ASP A 133 -6.62 10.21 -8.35
N TRP A 134 -6.09 9.63 -7.27
CA TRP A 134 -5.44 10.40 -6.22
C TRP A 134 -4.02 10.86 -6.59
N LEU A 135 -3.42 10.38 -7.69
CA LEU A 135 -2.04 10.71 -8.07
C LEU A 135 -1.81 12.22 -8.21
N GLY A 136 -2.71 12.94 -8.89
CA GLY A 136 -2.59 14.39 -9.03
C GLY A 136 -2.71 15.14 -7.71
N ALA A 137 -3.53 14.64 -6.76
CA ALA A 137 -3.61 15.21 -5.43
C ALA A 137 -2.35 14.89 -4.59
N ILE A 138 -1.78 13.69 -4.74
CA ILE A 138 -0.53 13.30 -4.07
C ILE A 138 0.63 14.19 -4.51
N GLU A 139 0.78 14.43 -5.81
CA GLU A 139 1.86 15.27 -6.36
C GLU A 139 1.75 16.74 -5.95
N GLN A 140 0.53 17.22 -5.66
CA GLN A 140 0.26 18.61 -5.26
C GLN A 140 0.18 18.80 -3.75
N ALA A 141 0.23 17.71 -2.97
CA ALA A 141 0.23 17.79 -1.52
C ALA A 141 1.57 18.34 -1.01
N HIS A 142 1.53 19.13 0.07
CA HIS A 142 2.73 19.61 0.73
C HIS A 142 3.49 18.48 1.43
N ALA A 143 2.76 17.47 1.92
CA ALA A 143 3.31 16.25 2.47
C ALA A 143 2.26 15.13 2.46
N VAL A 144 2.72 13.90 2.62
CA VAL A 144 1.87 12.72 2.81
C VAL A 144 2.17 12.04 4.14
N VAL A 145 1.13 11.60 4.85
CA VAL A 145 1.23 10.76 6.04
C VAL A 145 0.46 9.48 5.78
N LEU A 146 1.17 8.39 5.52
CA LEU A 146 0.59 7.15 5.02
C LEU A 146 0.95 5.98 5.93
N THR A 147 -0.05 5.15 6.23
CA THR A 147 0.21 3.83 6.80
C THR A 147 0.65 2.85 5.70
N ASP A 148 1.14 1.68 6.12
CA ASP A 148 1.27 0.48 5.27
C ASP A 148 -0.04 0.19 4.49
N SER A 149 -0.12 0.74 3.28
CA SER A 149 -1.32 0.78 2.45
C SER A 149 -0.94 0.80 0.96
N VAL A 150 -1.94 0.75 0.08
CA VAL A 150 -1.70 0.87 -1.36
C VAL A 150 -1.08 2.22 -1.72
N TYR A 151 -1.47 3.29 -1.05
CA TYR A 151 -0.96 4.64 -1.34
C TYR A 151 0.51 4.81 -0.94
N SER A 152 0.98 4.21 0.16
CA SER A 152 2.41 4.26 0.51
C SER A 152 3.25 3.52 -0.53
N ASN A 153 2.74 2.40 -1.08
CA ASN A 153 3.41 1.71 -2.18
C ASN A 153 3.40 2.54 -3.47
N ILE A 154 2.29 3.20 -3.81
CA ILE A 154 2.23 4.08 -4.99
C ILE A 154 3.26 5.21 -4.89
N VAL A 155 3.28 5.94 -3.76
CA VAL A 155 4.23 7.05 -3.54
C VAL A 155 5.67 6.57 -3.67
N ASP A 156 6.01 5.44 -3.04
CA ASP A 156 7.37 4.89 -3.07
C ASP A 156 7.76 4.37 -4.47
N GLN A 157 6.89 3.57 -5.10
CA GLN A 157 7.16 2.91 -6.38
C GLN A 157 7.18 3.86 -7.58
N MET A 158 6.51 5.01 -7.46
CA MET A 158 6.54 6.08 -8.45
C MET A 158 7.51 7.20 -8.09
N MET A 159 8.19 7.11 -6.93
CA MET A 159 9.11 8.14 -6.44
C MET A 159 8.48 9.54 -6.37
N LEU A 160 7.23 9.60 -5.89
CA LEU A 160 6.50 10.85 -5.74
C LEU A 160 6.98 11.61 -4.50
N LEU A 161 6.94 12.94 -4.58
CA LEU A 161 7.38 13.89 -3.54
C LEU A 161 8.87 13.79 -3.21
N ASP A 162 9.38 14.82 -2.54
CA ASP A 162 10.76 14.84 -2.04
C ASP A 162 10.90 14.05 -0.73
N ASP A 163 12.15 13.91 -0.27
CA ASP A 163 12.52 13.12 0.89
C ASP A 163 11.91 13.64 2.20
N GLU A 164 11.71 14.95 2.33
CA GLU A 164 11.24 15.59 3.57
C GLU A 164 9.70 15.59 3.69
N SER A 165 9.00 15.32 2.59
CA SER A 165 7.54 15.42 2.48
C SER A 165 6.81 14.09 2.64
N ARG A 166 7.51 13.01 3.01
CA ARG A 166 6.96 11.66 3.13
C ARG A 166 7.06 11.12 4.54
N TYR A 167 5.91 10.80 5.14
CA TYR A 167 5.82 10.27 6.50
C TYR A 167 5.13 8.91 6.49
N PHE A 168 5.77 7.93 7.13
CA PHE A 168 5.29 6.55 7.19
C PHE A 168 4.89 6.16 8.61
N VAL A 169 3.67 5.66 8.77
CA VAL A 169 3.16 5.13 10.04
C VAL A 169 3.13 3.59 9.95
N PRO A 170 4.00 2.87 10.68
CA PRO A 170 4.09 1.42 10.57
C PRO A 170 2.88 0.74 11.19
N ARG A 171 2.40 -0.32 10.54
CA ARG A 171 1.25 -1.12 10.99
C ARG A 171 1.59 -2.59 11.20
N SER A 172 2.60 -3.05 10.48
CA SER A 172 3.00 -4.45 10.38
C SER A 172 4.42 -4.62 10.92
N HIS A 173 4.76 -5.82 11.39
CA HIS A 173 6.16 -6.13 11.74
C HIS A 173 7.02 -6.22 10.47
N ILE A 174 8.34 -6.20 10.64
CA ILE A 174 9.34 -6.10 9.56
C ILE A 174 9.20 -7.09 8.39
N GLY A 175 8.61 -8.26 8.62
CA GLY A 175 8.41 -9.29 7.59
C GLY A 175 7.25 -8.97 6.63
N LEU A 176 6.28 -8.19 7.11
CA LEU A 176 5.08 -7.77 6.39
C LEU A 176 5.10 -6.29 6.00
N THR A 177 5.97 -5.48 6.62
CA THR A 177 6.19 -4.09 6.19
C THR A 177 6.76 -4.07 4.76
N PRO A 178 6.22 -3.22 3.87
CA PRO A 178 6.71 -3.11 2.50
C PRO A 178 8.18 -2.68 2.48
N VAL A 179 8.91 -3.11 1.45
CA VAL A 179 10.25 -2.58 1.19
C VAL A 179 10.12 -1.22 0.53
N LEU A 180 10.48 -0.16 1.24
CA LEU A 180 10.49 1.21 0.72
C LEU A 180 11.85 1.52 0.08
N GLY A 181 11.85 2.09 -1.13
CA GLY A 181 13.06 2.50 -1.85
C GLY A 181 13.38 3.99 -1.71
N CYS A 182 12.38 4.80 -1.38
CA CYS A 182 12.53 6.22 -1.10
C CYS A 182 12.90 6.48 0.36
N HIS A 183 13.35 7.71 0.66
CA HIS A 183 13.48 8.17 2.05
C HIS A 183 12.10 8.46 2.65
N TRP A 184 11.85 7.99 3.87
CA TRP A 184 10.61 8.22 4.61
C TRP A 184 10.91 8.62 6.05
N ASN A 185 10.19 9.62 6.55
CA ASN A 185 10.16 9.97 7.96
C ASN A 185 9.26 8.98 8.71
N TRP A 186 9.84 8.19 9.61
CA TRP A 186 9.08 7.19 10.37
C TRP A 186 8.42 7.83 11.58
N LEU A 187 7.12 7.59 11.71
CA LEU A 187 6.32 8.07 12.83
C LEU A 187 5.90 6.89 13.73
N ASP A 188 5.74 7.15 15.01
CA ASP A 188 5.23 6.16 15.94
C ASP A 188 3.75 5.86 15.68
N ASN A 189 3.41 4.57 15.66
CA ASN A 189 2.00 4.15 15.64
C ASN A 189 1.50 3.89 17.06
N ALA A 190 0.76 4.84 17.62
CA ALA A 190 0.19 4.73 18.97
C ALA A 190 -0.78 3.54 19.14
N ARG A 191 -1.33 3.01 18.05
CA ARG A 191 -2.26 1.88 18.02
C ARG A 191 -1.64 0.60 17.45
N LEU A 192 -0.31 0.49 17.42
CA LEU A 192 0.36 -0.69 16.88
C LEU A 192 -0.12 -1.97 17.60
N PRO A 193 -0.72 -2.94 16.89
CA PRO A 193 -1.27 -4.14 17.50
C PRO A 193 -0.16 -5.04 18.02
N ASP A 194 -0.42 -5.81 19.08
CA ASP A 194 0.61 -6.64 19.74
C ASP A 194 1.29 -7.62 18.78
N ARG A 195 0.55 -8.19 17.83
CA ARG A 195 1.10 -9.08 16.78
C ARG A 195 2.14 -8.39 15.89
N ALA A 196 2.13 -7.07 15.78
CA ALA A 196 3.08 -6.30 15.00
C ALA A 196 4.29 -5.82 15.81
N ARG A 197 4.26 -5.95 17.16
CA ARG A 197 5.34 -5.53 18.06
C ARG A 197 6.46 -6.57 18.18
N THR A 198 6.17 -7.83 17.91
CA THR A 198 7.12 -8.93 18.06
C THR A 198 7.03 -9.88 16.88
N ILE A 199 8.16 -10.42 16.44
CA ILE A 199 8.20 -11.58 15.53
C ILE A 199 7.99 -12.81 16.41
N LYS A 200 6.86 -13.49 16.27
CA LYS A 200 6.58 -14.78 16.93
C LYS A 200 6.67 -15.91 15.91
#